data_AF-A0A9D0VCK0-F1
#
_entry.id   AF-A0A9D0VCK0-F1
#
_cell.length_a   1.000
_cell.length_b   1.000
_cell.length_c   1.000
_cell.angle_alpha   90.00
_cell.angle_beta   90.00
_cell.angle_gamma   90.00
#
_symmetry.space_group_name_H-M   'P 1'
#
loop_
_entity.id
_entity.type
_entity.pdbx_description
1 polymer ?
#
loop_
_entity_poly.entity_id
_entity_poly.type
_entity_poly.pdbx_seq_one_letter_code
_entity_poly.pdbx_strand_id
1 'polypeptide(L)'
;MLRSPTWSLFWILPSCVPVIEASKSPPEPLEITSHPVPPGARYESLSRRTVPDRRAPPPSAGEGSTELIWGNVTTPLPGSALFAVPPVAPGAPVAPGAPVAPEPPEGAPPDGGRGEGPGAPEPPTPSPPALVETESVAPNSNQSMSEVSTVDLFARLEAGCPPEAVEPLADIGALTPLHRACIEVALGKAGEPQLRNRLSLALIANAAAQQDDSWAGLVERHLAEIDPGNPSLALRLGLHAFKRHDTHGAILWAEHALEHRAAWPPGLYEDRTWAAYQLRAAAAQEQWRAPE
;
A
#
# COMPACT_ATOMS: atom_id res chain seq x y z
N MET A 1 4.75 -31.05 58.07
CA MET A 1 5.21 -29.66 58.29
C MET A 1 5.53 -29.06 56.92
N LEU A 2 4.78 -28.05 56.48
CA LEU A 2 5.18 -26.90 55.66
C LEU A 2 3.91 -26.31 55.02
N ARG A 3 3.64 -25.05 55.38
CA ARG A 3 2.41 -24.29 55.19
C ARG A 3 2.41 -23.58 53.84
N SER A 4 1.21 -23.43 53.27
CA SER A 4 0.90 -22.64 52.08
C SER A 4 1.25 -21.14 52.23
N PRO A 5 1.61 -20.44 51.15
CA PRO A 5 1.76 -18.99 51.18
C PRO A 5 0.42 -18.29 50.97
N THR A 6 0.01 -17.53 51.99
CA THR A 6 -1.07 -16.53 51.92
C THR A 6 -0.61 -15.32 51.12
N TRP A 7 -1.34 -14.98 50.06
CA TRP A 7 -1.12 -13.75 49.30
C TRP A 7 -1.83 -12.59 50.01
N SER A 8 -1.05 -11.65 50.53
CA SER A 8 -1.54 -10.41 51.14
C SER A 8 -1.94 -9.41 50.07
N LEU A 9 -3.21 -9.01 50.08
CA LEU A 9 -3.75 -7.83 49.42
C LEU A 9 -3.11 -6.57 50.01
N PHE A 10 -2.23 -5.91 49.25
CA PHE A 10 -1.83 -4.53 49.51
C PHE A 10 -2.86 -3.59 48.88
N TRP A 11 -3.67 -2.95 49.73
CA TRP A 11 -4.44 -1.77 49.36
C TRP A 11 -3.47 -0.57 49.28
N ILE A 12 -3.25 -0.06 48.07
CA ILE A 12 -2.55 1.21 47.85
C ILE A 12 -3.59 2.32 47.96
N LEU A 13 -3.36 3.23 48.92
CA LEU A 13 -4.16 4.42 49.18
C LEU A 13 -4.09 5.42 48.01
N PRO A 14 -5.14 6.24 47.80
CA PRO A 14 -5.20 7.22 46.71
C PRO A 14 -4.31 8.43 47.02
N SER A 15 -3.36 8.70 46.15
CA SER A 15 -2.56 9.93 46.16
C SER A 15 -3.43 11.14 45.83
N CYS A 16 -3.24 12.19 46.63
CA CYS A 16 -3.83 13.50 46.51
C CYS A 16 -3.70 14.08 45.09
N VAL A 17 -4.83 14.34 44.45
CA VAL A 17 -4.92 15.19 43.25
C VAL A 17 -5.03 16.64 43.73
N PRO A 18 -4.16 17.56 43.29
CA PRO A 18 -4.35 18.98 43.56
C PRO A 18 -5.60 19.48 42.85
N VAL A 19 -6.51 20.08 43.63
CA VAL A 19 -7.64 20.86 43.14
C VAL A 19 -7.09 22.06 42.38
N ILE A 20 -7.21 22.04 41.05
CA ILE A 20 -7.01 23.22 40.22
C ILE A 20 -8.33 23.99 40.25
N GLU A 21 -8.32 25.11 40.97
CA GLU A 21 -9.42 26.06 41.04
C GLU A 21 -9.60 26.71 39.67
N ALA A 22 -10.62 26.25 38.93
CA ALA A 22 -11.00 26.81 37.65
C ALA A 22 -11.54 28.24 37.85
N SER A 23 -10.68 29.23 37.58
CA SER A 23 -11.05 30.63 37.38
C SER A 23 -12.15 30.72 36.32
N LYS A 24 -13.39 30.86 36.80
CA LYS A 24 -14.60 31.05 35.99
C LYS A 24 -14.67 32.49 35.50
N SER A 25 -13.86 32.82 34.50
CA SER A 25 -14.12 33.97 33.63
C SER A 25 -15.08 33.53 32.54
N PRO A 26 -16.24 34.21 32.37
CA PRO A 26 -17.12 33.94 31.23
C PRO A 26 -16.36 34.23 29.93
N PRO A 27 -16.43 33.36 28.91
CA PRO A 27 -15.85 33.67 27.61
C PRO A 27 -16.56 34.91 27.05
N GLU A 28 -15.79 35.92 26.68
CA GLU A 28 -16.30 37.02 25.87
C GLU A 28 -16.96 36.44 24.62
N PRO A 29 -18.13 36.97 24.20
CA PRO A 29 -18.73 36.56 22.96
C PRO A 29 -17.76 36.87 21.83
N LEU A 30 -17.21 35.83 21.20
CA LEU A 30 -16.50 35.99 19.94
C LEU A 30 -17.49 36.61 18.96
N GLU A 31 -17.27 37.87 18.61
CA GLU A 31 -17.90 38.48 17.45
C GLU A 31 -17.46 37.66 16.24
N ILE A 32 -18.30 36.72 15.85
CA ILE A 32 -18.21 36.03 14.57
C ILE A 32 -18.50 37.10 13.53
N THR A 33 -17.44 37.81 13.13
CA THR A 33 -17.44 38.66 11.95
C THR A 33 -17.72 37.73 10.79
N SER A 34 -18.98 37.69 10.40
CA SER A 34 -19.48 36.89 9.31
C SER A 34 -18.95 37.56 8.05
N HIS A 35 -17.77 37.15 7.59
CA HIS A 35 -17.30 37.53 6.28
C HIS A 35 -18.34 37.01 5.27
N PRO A 36 -18.91 37.88 4.43
CA PRO A 36 -19.85 37.45 3.41
C PRO A 36 -19.13 36.46 2.49
N VAL A 37 -19.55 35.20 2.56
CA VAL A 37 -19.15 34.18 1.59
C VAL A 37 -19.62 34.70 0.22
N PRO A 38 -18.72 34.92 -0.74
CA PRO A 38 -19.12 35.44 -2.03
C PRO A 38 -20.10 34.44 -2.68
N PRO A 39 -21.28 34.90 -3.15
CA PRO A 39 -22.19 34.06 -3.91
C PRO A 39 -21.52 33.67 -5.22
N GLY A 40 -20.87 32.51 -5.24
CA GLY A 40 -20.08 32.05 -6.39
C GLY A 40 -19.10 30.91 -6.12
N ALA A 41 -18.74 30.63 -4.86
CA ALA A 41 -17.92 29.47 -4.52
C ALA A 41 -18.77 28.18 -4.53
N ARG A 42 -19.17 27.76 -5.73
CA ARG A 42 -19.55 26.37 -5.97
C ARG A 42 -18.33 25.52 -5.61
N TYR A 43 -18.55 24.48 -4.81
CA TYR A 43 -17.71 23.28 -4.88
C TYR A 43 -17.86 22.74 -6.31
N GLU A 44 -17.09 23.26 -7.25
CA GLU A 44 -16.80 22.57 -8.50
C GLU A 44 -15.96 21.35 -8.10
N SER A 45 -16.70 20.29 -7.81
CA SER A 45 -16.39 18.92 -8.14
C SER A 45 -15.05 18.76 -8.87
N LEU A 46 -14.17 17.96 -8.29
CA LEU A 46 -13.01 17.32 -8.91
C LEU A 46 -13.38 16.41 -10.12
N SER A 47 -14.53 16.63 -10.77
CA SER A 47 -15.08 15.83 -11.87
C SER A 47 -14.79 16.40 -13.27
N ARG A 48 -13.93 17.40 -13.42
CA ARG A 48 -13.37 17.77 -14.74
C ARG A 48 -11.92 17.31 -14.86
N ARG A 49 -11.70 15.99 -14.78
CA ARG A 49 -10.55 15.41 -15.49
C ARG A 49 -10.91 15.37 -16.96
N THR A 50 -10.13 16.08 -17.76
CA THR A 50 -9.95 15.84 -19.18
C THR A 50 -9.88 14.33 -19.42
N VAL A 51 -10.80 13.79 -20.21
CA VAL A 51 -10.72 12.42 -20.71
C VAL A 51 -9.37 12.32 -21.43
N PRO A 52 -8.41 11.51 -20.96
CA PRO A 52 -7.16 11.35 -21.67
C PRO A 52 -7.45 10.74 -23.04
N ASP A 53 -6.81 11.29 -24.06
CA ASP A 53 -6.86 10.76 -25.42
C ASP A 53 -6.47 9.28 -25.40
N ARG A 54 -7.43 8.38 -25.66
CA ARG A 54 -7.25 6.92 -25.69
C ARG A 54 -6.31 6.45 -26.81
N ARG A 55 -5.75 7.36 -27.62
CA ARG A 55 -4.76 7.05 -28.66
C ARG A 55 -3.32 7.24 -28.22
N ALA A 56 -3.05 7.77 -27.03
CA ALA A 56 -1.70 7.75 -26.50
C ALA A 56 -1.34 6.30 -26.14
N PRO A 57 -0.25 5.73 -26.68
CA PRO A 57 0.25 4.44 -26.20
C PRO A 57 0.53 4.56 -24.70
N PRO A 58 0.26 3.50 -23.91
CA PRO A 58 0.60 3.52 -22.49
C PRO A 58 2.09 3.89 -22.35
N PRO A 59 2.47 4.72 -21.37
CA PRO A 59 3.88 4.90 -21.07
C PRO A 59 4.46 3.50 -20.85
N SER A 60 5.49 3.13 -21.61
CA SER A 60 6.17 1.84 -21.46
C SER A 60 6.41 1.62 -19.99
N ALA A 61 5.81 0.56 -19.43
CA ALA A 61 6.05 0.13 -18.08
C ALA A 61 7.57 -0.07 -17.97
N GLY A 62 8.24 0.89 -17.33
CA GLY A 62 9.68 0.84 -17.14
C GLY A 62 9.99 -0.46 -16.40
N GLU A 63 10.85 -1.28 -17.00
CA GLU A 63 11.43 -2.47 -16.40
C GLU A 63 12.19 -2.05 -15.14
N GLY A 64 11.47 -1.99 -14.03
CA GLY A 64 11.96 -1.43 -12.77
C GLY A 64 10.89 -1.36 -11.70
N SER A 65 9.69 -1.91 -11.95
CA SER A 65 8.73 -2.19 -10.89
C SER A 65 9.29 -3.35 -10.07
N THR A 66 10.19 -3.04 -9.14
CA THR A 66 10.48 -3.88 -7.98
C THR A 66 9.15 -4.12 -7.31
N GLU A 67 8.49 -5.21 -7.71
CA GLU A 67 7.38 -5.77 -7.00
C GLU A 67 7.98 -6.22 -5.68
N LEU A 68 8.04 -5.27 -4.73
CA LEU A 68 8.42 -5.55 -3.37
C LEU A 68 7.59 -6.76 -2.96
N ILE A 69 8.29 -7.84 -2.63
CA ILE A 69 7.75 -9.17 -2.32
C ILE A 69 7.07 -9.07 -0.95
N TRP A 70 6.04 -8.24 -0.86
CA TRP A 70 5.11 -8.21 0.26
C TRP A 70 4.20 -9.41 0.01
N GLY A 71 4.48 -10.48 0.75
CA GLY A 71 3.94 -11.82 0.51
C GLY A 71 2.46 -11.82 0.11
N ASN A 72 2.09 -12.73 -0.80
CA ASN A 72 0.73 -12.97 -1.25
C ASN A 72 -0.26 -12.87 -0.09
N VAL A 73 -0.89 -11.70 0.07
CA VAL A 73 -2.03 -11.52 0.96
C VAL A 73 -3.24 -12.11 0.23
N THR A 74 -3.21 -13.41 0.01
CA THR A 74 -4.39 -14.22 -0.23
C THR A 74 -4.91 -14.70 1.13
N THR A 75 -4.81 -13.85 2.16
CA THR A 75 -5.51 -14.13 3.42
C THR A 75 -7.00 -13.97 3.08
N PRO A 76 -7.80 -15.04 3.15
CA PRO A 76 -9.22 -14.93 2.85
C PRO A 76 -9.81 -13.86 3.76
N LEU A 77 -10.53 -12.90 3.16
CA LEU A 77 -11.20 -11.85 3.92
C LEU A 77 -12.10 -12.53 4.98
N PRO A 78 -12.03 -12.11 6.26
CA PRO A 78 -12.93 -12.62 7.28
C PRO A 78 -14.36 -12.26 6.89
N GLY A 79 -15.08 -13.21 6.30
CA GLY A 79 -16.40 -13.00 5.71
C GLY A 79 -16.66 -13.71 4.38
N SER A 80 -15.66 -14.27 3.70
CA SER A 80 -15.86 -14.99 2.43
C SER A 80 -16.76 -16.24 2.54
N ALA A 81 -17.05 -16.71 3.75
CA ALA A 81 -18.01 -17.80 3.99
C ALA A 81 -19.49 -17.37 3.81
N LEU A 82 -19.79 -16.07 3.70
CA LEU A 82 -21.16 -15.57 3.58
C LEU A 82 -21.59 -15.28 2.13
N PHE A 83 -20.71 -15.46 1.15
CA PHE A 83 -21.05 -15.45 -0.27
C PHE A 83 -21.17 -16.86 -0.84
N ALA A 84 -21.77 -17.78 -0.08
CA ALA A 84 -22.50 -18.85 -0.74
C ALA A 84 -23.55 -18.16 -1.61
N VAL A 85 -23.37 -18.20 -2.93
CA VAL A 85 -24.44 -17.86 -3.88
C VAL A 85 -25.67 -18.62 -3.36
N PRO A 86 -26.75 -17.93 -2.96
CA PRO A 86 -27.92 -18.62 -2.46
C PRO A 86 -28.30 -19.66 -3.51
N PRO A 87 -28.57 -20.93 -3.13
CA PRO A 87 -28.95 -21.94 -4.09
C PRO A 87 -30.10 -21.37 -4.91
N VAL A 88 -29.92 -21.28 -6.22
CA VAL A 88 -30.96 -20.86 -7.15
C VAL A 88 -32.19 -21.70 -6.81
N ALA A 89 -33.23 -21.04 -6.31
CA ALA A 89 -34.43 -21.74 -5.91
C ALA A 89 -34.94 -22.53 -7.13
N PRO A 90 -35.14 -23.85 -7.01
CA PRO A 90 -35.71 -24.64 -8.09
C PRO A 90 -37.12 -24.11 -8.38
N GLY A 91 -37.29 -23.41 -9.50
CA GLY A 91 -38.59 -22.86 -9.92
C GLY A 91 -38.62 -21.38 -10.30
N ALA A 92 -37.49 -20.67 -10.34
CA ALA A 92 -37.48 -19.34 -10.94
C ALA A 92 -37.88 -19.43 -12.43
N PRO A 93 -38.90 -18.68 -12.89
CA PRO A 93 -39.32 -18.71 -14.29
C PRO A 93 -38.16 -18.23 -15.17
N VAL A 94 -37.72 -19.11 -16.08
CA VAL A 94 -36.78 -18.76 -17.15
C VAL A 94 -37.44 -17.65 -17.95
N ALA A 95 -36.85 -16.46 -17.95
CA ALA A 95 -37.32 -15.36 -18.77
C ALA A 95 -37.30 -15.81 -20.25
N PRO A 96 -38.43 -15.81 -20.96
CA PRO A 96 -38.46 -16.17 -22.36
C PRO A 96 -37.86 -15.02 -23.18
N GLY A 97 -36.83 -15.33 -23.97
CA GLY A 97 -36.41 -14.47 -25.09
C GLY A 97 -35.07 -13.75 -24.93
N ALA A 98 -34.01 -14.44 -24.53
CA ALA A 98 -32.66 -13.98 -24.91
C ALA A 98 -32.46 -14.26 -26.41
N PRO A 99 -32.12 -13.25 -27.24
CA PRO A 99 -31.82 -13.47 -28.65
C PRO A 99 -30.61 -14.39 -28.79
N VAL A 100 -30.78 -15.45 -29.58
CA VAL A 100 -29.72 -16.38 -29.99
C VAL A 100 -28.63 -15.55 -30.68
N ALA A 101 -27.43 -15.54 -30.11
CA ALA A 101 -26.27 -14.93 -30.74
C ALA A 101 -25.98 -15.66 -32.07
N PRO A 102 -25.70 -14.93 -33.16
CA PRO A 102 -25.41 -15.55 -34.45
C PRO A 102 -24.15 -16.43 -34.35
N GLU A 103 -24.25 -17.64 -34.91
CA GLU A 103 -23.13 -18.57 -35.02
C GLU A 103 -21.94 -17.91 -35.73
N PRO A 104 -20.70 -18.09 -35.21
CA PRO A 104 -19.52 -17.63 -35.91
C PRO A 104 -19.35 -18.38 -37.24
N PRO A 105 -18.96 -17.69 -38.33
CA PRO A 105 -18.78 -18.34 -39.63
C PRO A 105 -17.67 -19.39 -39.56
N GLU A 106 -18.08 -20.64 -39.78
CA GLU A 106 -17.24 -21.81 -39.95
C GLU A 106 -16.49 -21.69 -41.29
N GLY A 107 -15.20 -21.33 -41.24
CA GLY A 107 -14.42 -21.16 -42.46
C GLY A 107 -13.05 -20.50 -42.27
N ALA A 108 -12.16 -21.13 -41.47
CA ALA A 108 -10.73 -20.86 -41.56
C ALA A 108 -10.01 -22.16 -41.97
N PRO A 109 -9.19 -22.14 -43.05
CA PRO A 109 -8.54 -23.34 -43.58
C PRO A 109 -7.46 -23.89 -42.63
N PRO A 110 -7.17 -25.20 -42.71
CA PRO A 110 -6.11 -25.83 -41.92
C PRO A 110 -4.72 -25.61 -42.55
N ASP A 111 -3.76 -25.44 -41.65
CA ASP A 111 -2.41 -25.99 -41.68
C ASP A 111 -1.38 -25.44 -42.69
N GLY A 112 -0.14 -25.29 -42.23
CA GLY A 112 0.99 -24.96 -43.09
C GLY A 112 2.14 -24.28 -42.37
N GLY A 113 2.97 -25.06 -41.67
CA GLY A 113 4.36 -24.65 -41.44
C GLY A 113 4.93 -24.93 -40.06
N ARG A 114 4.95 -26.20 -39.64
CA ARG A 114 5.87 -26.65 -38.59
C ARG A 114 7.28 -26.66 -39.18
N GLY A 115 8.00 -25.55 -39.04
CA GLY A 115 9.43 -25.49 -39.28
C GLY A 115 10.17 -26.13 -38.11
N GLU A 116 10.72 -27.32 -38.32
CA GLU A 116 11.75 -27.90 -37.45
C GLU A 116 12.99 -26.99 -37.46
N GLY A 117 13.15 -26.21 -36.39
CA GLY A 117 14.36 -25.44 -36.14
C GLY A 117 15.49 -26.36 -35.63
N PRO A 118 16.72 -26.20 -36.13
CA PRO A 118 17.87 -27.03 -35.76
C PRO A 118 18.23 -26.90 -34.28
N GLY A 119 18.68 -28.03 -33.71
CA GLY A 119 18.88 -28.27 -32.28
C GLY A 119 19.63 -27.17 -31.54
N ALA A 120 19.06 -26.81 -30.39
CA ALA A 120 19.74 -26.00 -29.38
C ALA A 120 20.99 -26.76 -28.87
N PRO A 121 22.17 -26.11 -28.82
CA PRO A 121 23.37 -26.71 -28.28
C PRO A 121 23.18 -27.01 -26.78
N GLU A 122 23.64 -28.19 -26.39
CA GLU A 122 23.63 -28.70 -25.02
C GLU A 122 24.36 -27.71 -24.09
N PRO A 123 23.75 -27.32 -22.95
CA PRO A 123 24.39 -26.40 -22.01
C PRO A 123 25.65 -27.04 -21.41
N PRO A 124 26.76 -26.29 -21.29
CA PRO A 124 28.00 -26.82 -20.72
C PRO A 124 27.79 -27.24 -19.26
N THR A 125 28.21 -28.46 -18.95
CA THR A 125 28.25 -29.03 -17.61
C THR A 125 28.99 -28.08 -16.66
N PRO A 126 28.37 -27.62 -15.55
CA PRO A 126 29.04 -26.73 -14.60
C PRO A 126 30.22 -27.47 -13.95
N SER A 127 31.40 -26.85 -14.03
CA SER A 127 32.58 -27.33 -13.31
C SER A 127 32.36 -27.28 -11.80
N PRO A 128 32.83 -28.28 -11.04
CA PRO A 128 32.69 -28.31 -9.59
C PRO A 128 33.40 -27.10 -8.95
N PRO A 129 32.78 -26.44 -7.95
CA PRO A 129 33.37 -25.30 -7.27
C PRO A 129 34.64 -25.72 -6.53
N ALA A 130 35.73 -24.99 -6.78
CA ALA A 130 36.95 -25.11 -6.01
C ALA A 130 36.67 -24.78 -4.54
N LEU A 131 37.02 -25.69 -3.64
CA LEU A 131 37.07 -25.48 -2.20
C LEU A 131 38.04 -24.34 -1.90
N VAL A 132 37.50 -23.15 -1.63
CA VAL A 132 38.28 -22.03 -1.09
C VAL A 132 38.38 -22.24 0.41
N GLU A 133 39.60 -22.49 0.90
CA GLU A 133 39.92 -22.52 2.32
C GLU A 133 39.64 -21.13 2.91
N THR A 134 38.61 -21.05 3.76
CA THR A 134 38.29 -19.85 4.51
C THR A 134 39.30 -19.69 5.64
N GLU A 135 40.25 -18.77 5.47
CA GLU A 135 41.15 -18.31 6.51
C GLU A 135 40.35 -17.59 7.61
N SER A 136 40.36 -18.17 8.80
CA SER A 136 39.67 -17.70 10.00
C SER A 136 40.39 -16.47 10.56
N VAL A 137 39.98 -15.28 10.11
CA VAL A 137 40.46 -14.00 10.67
C VAL A 137 39.62 -13.65 11.90
N ALA A 138 40.25 -13.67 13.07
CA ALA A 138 39.62 -13.35 14.35
C ALA A 138 39.12 -11.89 14.40
N PRO A 139 37.90 -11.63 14.94
CA PRO A 139 37.35 -10.29 15.03
C PRO A 139 38.03 -9.48 16.14
N ASN A 140 38.80 -8.46 15.73
CA ASN A 140 39.44 -7.51 16.63
C ASN A 140 38.37 -6.56 17.23
N SER A 141 37.97 -6.80 18.48
CA SER A 141 36.76 -6.25 19.14
C SER A 141 36.93 -4.87 19.79
N ASN A 142 37.76 -3.97 19.24
CA ASN A 142 38.01 -2.64 19.85
C ASN A 142 37.58 -1.46 18.96
N GLN A 143 36.42 -1.54 18.30
CA GLN A 143 35.82 -0.34 17.69
C GLN A 143 35.05 0.45 18.76
N SER A 144 35.78 1.38 19.36
CA SER A 144 35.25 2.50 20.14
C SER A 144 34.15 3.19 19.35
N MET A 145 32.95 3.28 19.91
CA MET A 145 31.85 4.07 19.35
C MET A 145 32.21 5.55 19.43
N SER A 146 32.90 6.04 18.41
CA SER A 146 33.22 7.45 18.25
C SER A 146 31.92 8.26 18.15
N GLU A 147 31.82 9.27 19.01
CA GLU A 147 30.81 10.32 19.00
C GLU A 147 30.64 10.86 17.57
N VAL A 148 29.51 10.54 16.94
CA VAL A 148 29.18 11.06 15.61
C VAL A 148 28.86 12.54 15.78
N SER A 149 29.81 13.40 15.40
CA SER A 149 29.65 14.86 15.44
C SER A 149 28.46 15.29 14.58
N THR A 150 27.53 16.06 15.17
CA THR A 150 26.29 16.55 14.53
C THR A 150 26.53 17.39 13.29
N VAL A 151 27.73 17.96 13.14
CA VAL A 151 28.14 18.76 11.97
C VAL A 151 28.28 17.89 10.71
N ASP A 152 28.74 16.64 10.87
CA ASP A 152 28.90 15.71 9.75
C ASP A 152 27.54 15.14 9.29
N LEU A 153 26.54 15.19 10.18
CA LEU A 153 25.17 14.77 9.88
C LEU A 153 24.53 15.66 8.81
N PHE A 154 24.68 16.98 8.92
CA PHE A 154 24.11 17.93 7.95
C PHE A 154 24.79 17.84 6.58
N ALA A 155 26.12 17.68 6.55
CA ALA A 155 26.85 17.48 5.31
C ALA A 155 26.40 16.18 4.60
N ARG A 156 26.09 15.12 5.36
CA ARG A 156 25.50 13.88 4.83
C ARG A 156 24.07 14.06 4.33
N LEU A 157 23.27 14.89 4.99
CA LEU A 157 21.93 15.28 4.51
C LEU A 157 22.00 16.07 3.20
N GLU A 158 23.04 16.89 3.00
CA GLU A 158 23.28 17.62 1.74
C GLU A 158 23.81 16.72 0.62
N ALA A 159 24.63 15.72 0.95
CA ALA A 159 25.12 14.72 0.00
C ALA A 159 23.99 13.86 -0.59
N GLY A 160 22.79 13.94 -0.03
CA GLY A 160 21.59 13.25 -0.49
C GLY A 160 21.46 11.84 0.11
N CYS A 161 20.24 11.32 0.11
CA CYS A 161 19.96 9.93 0.42
C CYS A 161 19.79 9.15 -0.88
N PRO A 162 20.85 8.48 -1.39
CA PRO A 162 20.71 7.67 -2.58
C PRO A 162 19.74 6.51 -2.28
N PRO A 163 18.75 6.25 -3.17
CA PRO A 163 17.74 5.23 -2.94
C PRO A 163 18.37 3.85 -2.72
N GLU A 164 19.50 3.55 -3.36
CA GLU A 164 20.23 2.28 -3.24
C GLU A 164 20.71 2.00 -1.80
N ALA A 165 20.98 3.05 -1.01
CA ALA A 165 21.42 2.88 0.38
C ALA A 165 20.26 2.73 1.37
N VAL A 166 19.08 3.29 1.05
CA VAL A 166 17.93 3.32 1.97
C VAL A 166 16.90 2.24 1.70
N GLU A 167 16.72 1.80 0.45
CA GLU A 167 15.80 0.73 0.07
C GLU A 167 16.00 -0.58 0.86
N PRO A 168 17.22 -1.16 0.97
CA PRO A 168 17.40 -2.41 1.72
C PRO A 168 17.12 -2.25 3.22
N LEU A 169 17.36 -1.06 3.77
CA LEU A 169 17.03 -0.75 5.16
C LEU A 169 15.53 -0.54 5.35
N ALA A 170 14.86 0.06 4.37
CA ALA A 170 13.42 0.26 4.37
C ALA A 170 12.65 -1.06 4.35
N ASP A 171 13.07 -2.01 3.51
CA ASP A 171 12.39 -3.31 3.35
C ASP A 171 12.32 -4.11 4.66
N ILE A 172 13.34 -3.96 5.52
CA ILE A 172 13.40 -4.61 6.83
C ILE A 172 12.94 -3.71 8.00
N GLY A 173 12.44 -2.51 7.72
CA GLY A 173 11.99 -1.57 8.76
C GLY A 173 13.13 -0.98 9.60
N ALA A 174 14.36 -0.90 9.09
CA ALA A 174 15.54 -0.42 9.78
C ALA A 174 15.94 1.02 9.44
N LEU A 175 15.03 1.84 8.87
CA LEU A 175 15.32 3.26 8.68
C LEU A 175 15.39 3.99 10.03
N THR A 176 16.53 4.60 10.30
CA THR A 176 16.69 5.52 11.42
C THR A 176 15.85 6.78 11.20
N PRO A 177 15.51 7.54 12.27
CA PRO A 177 14.86 8.85 12.11
C PRO A 177 15.63 9.79 11.18
N LEU A 178 16.96 9.70 11.18
CA LEU A 178 17.82 10.47 10.28
C LEU A 178 17.64 10.06 8.82
N HIS A 179 17.58 8.76 8.52
CA HIS A 179 17.31 8.29 7.16
C HIS A 179 15.94 8.78 6.68
N ARG A 180 14.91 8.67 7.51
CA ARG A 180 13.56 9.18 7.18
C ARG A 180 13.57 10.67 6.87
N ALA A 181 14.19 11.48 7.73
CA ALA A 181 14.30 12.93 7.51
C ALA A 181 15.07 13.26 6.21
N CYS A 182 16.15 12.53 5.94
CA CYS A 182 16.93 12.71 4.72
C CYS A 182 16.15 12.32 3.46
N ILE A 183 15.36 11.24 3.49
CA ILE A 183 14.47 10.86 2.38
C ILE A 183 13.39 11.93 2.16
N GLU A 184 12.78 12.49 3.21
CA GLU A 184 11.78 13.56 3.09
C GLU A 184 12.38 14.84 2.46
N VAL A 185 13.59 15.24 2.89
CA VAL A 185 14.32 16.36 2.28
C VAL A 185 14.66 16.05 0.81
N ALA A 186 15.08 14.83 0.51
CA ALA A 186 15.38 14.39 -0.85
C ALA A 186 14.12 14.37 -1.73
N LEU A 187 12.97 13.92 -1.21
CA LEU A 187 11.68 13.96 -1.90
C LEU A 187 11.29 15.38 -2.30
N GLY A 188 11.48 16.36 -1.40
CA GLY A 188 11.19 17.77 -1.68
C GLY A 188 12.11 18.39 -2.74
N LYS A 189 13.34 17.88 -2.88
CA LYS A 189 14.35 18.38 -3.83
C LYS A 189 14.38 17.62 -5.15
N ALA A 190 13.92 16.37 -5.17
CA ALA A 190 13.97 15.51 -6.34
C ALA A 190 13.03 16.04 -7.42
N GLY A 191 13.59 16.54 -8.52
CA GLY A 191 12.84 16.89 -9.73
C GLY A 191 12.51 15.68 -10.62
N GLU A 192 13.24 14.58 -10.47
CA GLU A 192 13.04 13.36 -11.25
C GLU A 192 11.89 12.50 -10.67
N PRO A 193 10.83 12.20 -11.46
CA PRO A 193 9.68 11.42 -10.98
C PRO A 193 10.05 10.02 -10.48
N GLN A 194 10.98 9.33 -11.15
CA GLN A 194 11.43 7.99 -10.79
C GLN A 194 12.13 7.97 -9.43
N LEU A 195 12.98 8.97 -9.17
CA LEU A 195 13.63 9.12 -7.87
C LEU A 195 12.61 9.40 -6.76
N ARG A 196 11.63 10.30 -7.01
CA ARG A 196 10.53 10.55 -6.06
C ARG A 196 9.74 9.27 -5.76
N ASN A 197 9.44 8.49 -6.78
CA ASN A 197 8.73 7.22 -6.65
C ASN A 197 9.49 6.25 -5.74
N ARG A 198 10.77 5.98 -6.03
CA ARG A 198 11.63 5.08 -5.23
C ARG A 198 11.75 5.52 -3.77
N LEU A 199 12.04 6.79 -3.53
CA LEU A 199 12.17 7.36 -2.19
C LEU A 199 10.87 7.27 -1.39
N SER A 200 9.73 7.55 -2.01
CA SER A 200 8.44 7.44 -1.35
C SER A 200 8.05 6.00 -1.06
N LEU A 201 8.36 5.06 -1.97
CA LEU A 201 8.13 3.63 -1.74
C LEU A 201 9.01 3.10 -0.61
N ALA A 202 10.24 3.59 -0.47
CA ALA A 202 11.11 3.25 0.68
C ALA A 202 10.49 3.70 2.01
N LEU A 203 9.90 4.91 2.09
CA LEU A 203 9.19 5.33 3.31
C LEU A 203 7.98 4.43 3.62
N ILE A 204 7.18 4.11 2.59
CA ILE A 204 6.02 3.22 2.73
C ILE A 204 6.44 1.82 3.18
N ALA A 205 7.49 1.26 2.56
CA ALA A 205 8.06 -0.04 2.89
C ALA A 205 8.50 -0.10 4.36
N ASN A 206 9.24 0.91 4.81
CA ASN A 206 9.68 0.99 6.19
C ASN A 206 8.51 1.08 7.17
N ALA A 207 7.53 1.95 6.89
CA ALA A 207 6.34 2.08 7.73
C ALA A 207 5.54 0.76 7.78
N ALA A 208 5.44 0.04 6.66
CA ALA A 208 4.79 -1.26 6.59
C ALA A 208 5.52 -2.30 7.44
N ALA A 209 6.84 -2.39 7.32
CA ALA A 209 7.69 -3.32 8.07
C ALA A 209 7.64 -3.06 9.58
N GLN A 210 7.55 -1.79 9.99
CA GLN A 210 7.42 -1.39 11.40
C GLN A 210 5.98 -1.45 11.93
N GLN A 211 4.97 -1.71 11.07
CA GLN A 211 3.55 -1.57 11.40
C GLN A 211 3.21 -0.17 11.97
N ASP A 212 3.81 0.87 11.39
CA ASP A 212 3.66 2.25 11.82
C ASP A 212 2.30 2.83 11.35
N ASP A 213 1.58 3.52 12.24
CA ASP A 213 0.29 4.15 11.95
C ASP A 213 0.37 5.20 10.82
N SER A 214 1.56 5.76 10.58
CA SER A 214 1.82 6.70 9.48
C SER A 214 1.76 6.06 8.09
N TRP A 215 1.76 4.73 7.99
CA TRP A 215 1.74 4.00 6.71
C TRP A 215 0.63 4.48 5.78
N ALA A 216 -0.59 4.63 6.29
CA ALA A 216 -1.74 5.03 5.47
C ALA A 216 -1.54 6.43 4.86
N GLY A 217 -1.09 7.40 5.67
CA GLY A 217 -0.84 8.76 5.19
C GLY A 217 0.30 8.83 4.17
N LEU A 218 1.33 7.98 4.30
CA LEU A 218 2.40 7.89 3.31
C LEU A 218 1.90 7.32 1.97
N VAL A 219 1.05 6.29 2.01
CA VAL A 219 0.44 5.71 0.80
C VAL A 219 -0.51 6.71 0.13
N GLU A 220 -1.35 7.41 0.90
CA GLU A 220 -2.24 8.45 0.39
C GLU A 220 -1.46 9.57 -0.31
N ARG A 221 -0.41 10.09 0.32
CA ARG A 221 0.46 11.11 -0.29
C ARG A 221 1.10 10.60 -1.58
N HIS A 222 1.56 9.36 -1.60
CA HIS A 222 2.17 8.75 -2.78
C HIS A 222 1.18 8.63 -3.95
N LEU A 223 -0.03 8.13 -3.68
CA LEU A 223 -1.10 8.02 -4.68
C LEU A 223 -1.61 9.39 -5.14
N ALA A 224 -1.56 10.42 -4.29
CA ALA A 224 -2.01 11.76 -4.65
C ALA A 224 -0.97 12.55 -5.47
N GLU A 225 0.31 12.46 -5.10
CA GLU A 225 1.35 13.39 -5.56
C GLU A 225 2.42 12.77 -6.45
N ILE A 226 2.61 11.44 -6.41
CA ILE A 226 3.79 10.78 -6.99
C ILE A 226 3.39 9.77 -8.07
N ASP A 227 2.60 8.76 -7.70
CA ASP A 227 2.13 7.73 -8.63
C ASP A 227 0.63 7.42 -8.38
N PRO A 228 -0.28 8.24 -8.94
CA PRO A 228 -1.72 7.96 -8.89
C PRO A 228 -2.09 6.69 -9.66
N GLY A 229 -1.20 6.16 -10.51
CA GLY A 229 -1.46 5.02 -11.36
C GLY A 229 -1.21 3.67 -10.70
N ASN A 230 -0.92 3.60 -9.39
CA ASN A 230 -0.55 2.37 -8.71
C ASN A 230 -1.77 1.60 -8.13
N PRO A 231 -2.37 0.65 -8.87
CA PRO A 231 -3.55 -0.08 -8.40
C PRO A 231 -3.26 -1.00 -7.21
N SER A 232 -2.00 -1.43 -7.04
CA SER A 232 -1.60 -2.35 -5.97
C SER A 232 -1.58 -1.64 -4.61
N LEU A 233 -1.04 -0.42 -4.56
CA LEU A 233 -1.07 0.40 -3.34
C LEU A 233 -2.49 0.85 -3.01
N ALA A 234 -3.28 1.25 -4.02
CA ALA A 234 -4.68 1.61 -3.81
C ALA A 234 -5.50 0.45 -3.22
N LEU A 235 -5.37 -0.76 -3.76
CA LEU A 235 -6.06 -1.94 -3.22
C LEU A 235 -5.66 -2.23 -1.76
N ARG A 236 -4.37 -2.12 -1.43
CA ARG A 236 -3.89 -2.30 -0.04
C ARG A 236 -4.42 -1.24 0.91
N LEU A 237 -4.47 0.02 0.47
CA LEU A 237 -5.02 1.12 1.26
C LEU A 237 -6.52 0.93 1.50
N GLY A 238 -7.26 0.46 0.50
CA GLY A 238 -8.67 0.10 0.65
C GLY A 238 -8.90 -1.04 1.66
N LEU A 239 -8.05 -2.08 1.63
CA LEU A 239 -8.08 -3.15 2.64
C LEU A 239 -7.78 -2.62 4.05
N HIS A 240 -6.82 -1.71 4.17
CA HIS A 240 -6.48 -1.08 5.45
C HIS A 240 -7.64 -0.20 5.97
N ALA A 241 -8.28 0.60 5.12
CA ALA A 241 -9.45 1.39 5.46
C ALA A 241 -10.62 0.50 5.93
N PHE A 242 -10.87 -0.60 5.24
CA PHE A 242 -11.91 -1.57 5.61
C PHE A 242 -11.66 -2.18 6.99
N LYS A 243 -10.41 -2.55 7.32
CA LYS A 243 -10.04 -3.05 8.66
C LYS A 243 -10.29 -2.03 9.77
N ARG A 244 -10.31 -0.73 9.44
CA ARG A 244 -10.59 0.37 10.37
C ARG A 244 -12.06 0.77 10.40
N HIS A 245 -12.95 -0.02 9.77
CA HIS A 245 -14.37 0.30 9.59
C HIS A 245 -14.63 1.60 8.83
N ASP A 246 -13.66 2.07 8.04
CA ASP A 246 -13.87 3.16 7.09
C ASP A 246 -14.37 2.58 5.76
N THR A 247 -15.68 2.30 5.70
CA THR A 247 -16.32 1.71 4.53
C THR A 247 -16.25 2.62 3.31
N HIS A 248 -16.32 3.95 3.51
CA HIS A 248 -16.23 4.92 2.43
C HIS A 248 -14.83 4.92 1.81
N GLY A 249 -13.78 5.00 2.65
CA GLY A 249 -12.39 4.90 2.18
C GLY A 249 -12.12 3.57 1.48
N ALA A 250 -12.65 2.46 2.00
CA ALA A 250 -12.52 1.14 1.38
C ALA A 250 -13.12 1.10 -0.05
N ILE A 251 -14.32 1.65 -0.24
CA ILE A 251 -14.97 1.75 -1.56
C ILE A 251 -14.15 2.63 -2.50
N LEU A 252 -13.77 3.83 -2.04
CA LEU A 252 -13.02 4.81 -2.83
C LEU A 252 -11.73 4.19 -3.38
N TRP A 253 -10.93 3.57 -2.52
CA TRP A 253 -9.63 3.02 -2.92
C TRP A 253 -9.77 1.71 -3.73
N ALA A 254 -10.83 0.93 -3.51
CA ALA A 254 -11.14 -0.22 -4.37
C ALA A 254 -11.53 0.22 -5.79
N GLU A 255 -12.32 1.28 -5.93
CA GLU A 255 -12.67 1.87 -7.23
C GLU A 255 -11.42 2.43 -7.93
N HIS A 256 -10.57 3.17 -7.20
CA HIS A 256 -9.29 3.67 -7.74
C HIS A 256 -8.40 2.54 -8.26
N ALA A 257 -8.32 1.40 -7.54
CA ALA A 257 -7.59 0.23 -7.99
C ALA A 257 -8.21 -0.39 -9.26
N LEU A 258 -9.53 -0.49 -9.33
CA LEU A 258 -10.25 -1.00 -10.51
C LEU A 258 -10.07 -0.11 -11.74
N GLU A 259 -9.99 1.21 -11.57
CA GLU A 259 -9.72 2.16 -12.67
C GLU A 259 -8.34 1.95 -13.29
N HIS A 260 -7.34 1.61 -12.47
CA HIS A 260 -5.94 1.44 -12.90
C HIS A 260 -5.52 -0.03 -13.04
N ARG A 261 -6.47 -0.98 -13.02
CA ARG A 261 -6.19 -2.43 -13.04
C ARG A 261 -5.35 -2.93 -14.21
N ALA A 262 -5.33 -2.18 -15.33
CA ALA A 262 -4.51 -2.51 -16.49
C ALA A 262 -2.99 -2.47 -16.21
N ALA A 263 -2.57 -1.81 -15.12
CA ALA A 263 -1.18 -1.79 -14.68
C ALA A 263 -0.76 -3.04 -13.88
N TRP A 264 -1.68 -3.95 -13.55
CA TRP A 264 -1.28 -5.21 -12.91
C TRP A 264 -0.62 -6.17 -13.91
N PRO A 265 0.39 -6.95 -13.48
CA PRO A 265 0.97 -8.02 -14.29
C PRO A 265 -0.11 -9.04 -14.70
N PRO A 266 -0.02 -9.65 -15.89
CA PRO A 266 -1.03 -10.61 -16.38
C PRO A 266 -1.34 -11.75 -15.41
N GLY A 267 -0.34 -12.26 -14.68
CA GLY A 267 -0.52 -13.34 -13.70
C GLY A 267 -1.25 -12.94 -12.41
N LEU A 268 -1.45 -11.64 -12.17
CA LEU A 268 -2.12 -11.13 -10.96
C LEU A 268 -3.39 -10.34 -11.29
N TYR A 269 -3.65 -10.10 -12.58
CA TYR A 269 -4.74 -9.27 -13.03
C TYR A 269 -6.11 -9.78 -12.57
N GLU A 270 -6.40 -11.06 -12.80
CA GLU A 270 -7.70 -11.67 -12.44
C GLU A 270 -7.92 -11.67 -10.93
N ASP A 271 -6.94 -12.18 -10.17
CA ASP A 271 -7.00 -12.27 -8.71
C ASP A 271 -7.18 -10.89 -8.05
N ARG A 272 -6.39 -9.89 -8.46
CA ARG A 272 -6.45 -8.55 -7.88
C ARG A 272 -7.71 -7.79 -8.30
N THR A 273 -8.18 -7.98 -9.53
CA THR A 273 -9.45 -7.41 -10.00
C THR A 273 -10.62 -7.98 -9.19
N TRP A 274 -10.64 -9.30 -9.01
CA TRP A 274 -11.66 -9.97 -8.21
C TRP A 274 -11.62 -9.52 -6.73
N ALA A 275 -10.43 -9.42 -6.13
CA ALA A 275 -10.25 -8.91 -4.78
C ALA A 275 -10.77 -7.47 -4.60
N ALA A 276 -10.52 -6.60 -5.57
CA ALA A 276 -11.02 -5.22 -5.54
C ALA A 276 -12.56 -5.17 -5.63
N TYR A 277 -13.19 -6.00 -6.47
CA TYR A 277 -14.65 -6.12 -6.51
C TYR A 277 -15.24 -6.65 -5.19
N GLN A 278 -14.61 -7.67 -4.58
CA GLN A 278 -15.06 -8.19 -3.29
C GLN A 278 -14.97 -7.14 -2.19
N LEU A 279 -13.85 -6.42 -2.11
CA LEU A 279 -13.66 -5.34 -1.13
C LEU A 279 -14.75 -4.29 -1.26
N ARG A 280 -15.01 -3.82 -2.49
CA ARG A 280 -16.06 -2.82 -2.77
C ARG A 280 -17.44 -3.32 -2.36
N ALA A 281 -17.78 -4.57 -2.70
CA ALA A 281 -19.08 -5.16 -2.36
C ALA A 281 -19.26 -5.32 -0.84
N ALA A 282 -18.24 -5.80 -0.13
CA ALA A 282 -18.27 -5.97 1.31
C ALA A 282 -18.40 -4.62 2.05
N ALA A 283 -17.62 -3.62 1.65
CA ALA A 283 -17.69 -2.28 2.22
C ALA A 283 -19.04 -1.60 1.96
N ALA A 284 -19.61 -1.74 0.76
CA ALA A 284 -20.94 -1.23 0.44
C ALA A 284 -22.04 -1.91 1.27
N GLN A 285 -21.92 -3.21 1.52
CA GLN A 285 -22.86 -3.95 2.37
C GLN A 285 -22.79 -3.49 3.83
N GLU A 286 -21.59 -3.25 4.38
CA GLU A 286 -21.41 -2.70 5.72
C GLU A 286 -21.96 -1.27 5.82
N GLN A 287 -21.69 -0.43 4.82
CA GLN A 287 -22.22 0.92 4.75
C GLN A 287 -23.75 0.97 4.77
N TRP A 288 -24.44 0.05 4.06
CA TRP A 288 -25.91 -0.01 4.11
C TRP A 288 -26.43 -0.48 5.48
N ARG A 289 -25.69 -1.35 6.18
CA ARG A 289 -26.11 -1.82 7.50
C ARG A 289 -25.91 -0.78 8.61
N ALA A 290 -25.11 0.25 8.37
CA ALA A 290 -24.89 1.32 9.34
C ALA A 290 -26.18 2.13 9.53
N PRO A 291 -26.70 2.26 10.76
CA PRO A 291 -27.83 3.15 11.05
C PRO A 291 -27.39 4.61 10.84
N GLU A 292 -28.28 5.42 10.27
CA GLU A 292 -28.11 6.88 10.13
C GLU A 292 -28.03 7.60 11.48
#